data_AF-A0A6S6UNS5-F1
#
_entry.id   AF-A0A6S6UNS5-F1
#
_cell.length_a   1.000
_cell.length_b   1.000
_cell.length_c   1.000
_cell.angle_alpha   90.00
_cell.angle_beta   90.00
_cell.angle_gamma   90.00
#
_symmetry.space_group_name_H-M   'P 1'
#
loop_
_entity.id
_entity.type
_entity.pdbx_description
1 polymer ?
#
loop_
_entity_poly.entity_id
_entity_poly.type
_entity_poly.pdbx_seq_one_letter_code
_entity_poly.pdbx_strand_id
1 'polypeptide(L)'
;MNVDLGINKLEQLLFPLGYKQDLSQAKPIFWKNIRQNDLRSPYAFSLVIVTLDQFTVFIEGLNEPRLKRAIDAGIIEINSPEDVEALKEIIFETTLDNQEKLETVLPFFEEQLNLIETEPIYSDDYKRALANIELLIEAANVIEY
;
A
#
# COMPACT_ATOMS: atom_id res chain seq x y z
N MET A 1 -13.59 -13.79 15.54
CA MET A 1 -14.39 -12.98 14.60
C MET A 1 -14.53 -13.77 13.30
N ASN A 2 -15.68 -13.72 12.60
CA ASN A 2 -15.84 -14.45 11.32
C ASN A 2 -15.06 -13.72 10.21
N VAL A 3 -14.29 -14.43 9.39
CA VAL A 3 -13.50 -13.88 8.26
C VAL A 3 -14.41 -13.11 7.30
N ASP A 4 -15.60 -13.64 7.03
CA ASP A 4 -16.60 -12.96 6.17
C ASP A 4 -17.02 -11.59 6.72
N LEU A 5 -17.09 -11.45 8.05
CA LEU A 5 -17.41 -10.17 8.70
C LEU A 5 -16.25 -9.17 8.55
N GLY A 6 -15.00 -9.66 8.58
CA GLY A 6 -13.81 -8.86 8.32
C GLY A 6 -13.77 -8.34 6.89
N ILE A 7 -14.05 -9.21 5.91
CA ILE A 7 -14.10 -8.84 4.48
C ILE A 7 -15.15 -7.76 4.23
N ASN A 8 -16.39 -7.97 4.69
CA ASN A 8 -17.47 -6.99 4.53
C ASN A 8 -17.11 -5.61 5.12
N LYS A 9 -16.36 -5.59 6.23
CA LYS A 9 -15.92 -4.35 6.86
C LYS A 9 -14.81 -3.65 6.06
N LEU A 10 -13.85 -4.41 5.52
CA LEU A 10 -12.85 -3.87 4.60
C LEU A 10 -13.49 -3.30 3.34
N GLU A 11 -14.50 -3.97 2.78
CA GLU A 11 -15.28 -3.45 1.63
C GLU A 11 -15.92 -2.10 1.95
N GLN A 12 -16.55 -1.96 3.13
CA GLN A 12 -17.15 -0.70 3.56
C GLN A 12 -16.14 0.44 3.72
N LEU A 13 -14.92 0.13 4.15
CA LEU A 13 -13.85 1.11 4.31
C LEU A 13 -13.20 1.48 2.97
N LEU A 14 -12.89 0.48 2.13
CA LEU A 14 -12.01 0.63 0.97
C LEU A 14 -12.76 1.02 -0.31
N PHE A 15 -14.00 0.57 -0.51
CA PHE A 15 -14.76 0.90 -1.73
C PHE A 15 -15.02 2.40 -1.89
N PRO A 16 -15.40 3.16 -0.83
CA PRO A 16 -15.55 4.62 -0.94
C PRO A 16 -14.24 5.34 -1.32
N LEU A 17 -13.09 4.73 -1.02
CA LEU A 17 -11.76 5.26 -1.32
C LEU A 17 -11.28 4.90 -2.74
N GLY A 18 -12.08 4.15 -3.50
CA GLY A 18 -11.82 3.80 -4.90
C GLY A 18 -11.05 2.48 -5.09
N TYR A 19 -10.89 1.67 -4.04
CA TYR A 19 -10.31 0.34 -4.17
C TYR A 19 -11.27 -0.61 -4.89
N LYS A 20 -10.69 -1.53 -5.65
CA LYS A 20 -11.38 -2.62 -6.33
C LYS A 20 -11.00 -3.94 -5.70
N GLN A 21 -11.92 -4.87 -5.65
CA GLN A 21 -11.67 -6.21 -5.14
C GLN A 21 -11.33 -7.17 -6.28
N ASP A 22 -10.32 -8.00 -6.09
CA ASP A 22 -10.06 -9.17 -6.90
C ASP A 22 -10.54 -10.43 -6.16
N LEU A 23 -11.51 -11.11 -6.78
CA LEU A 23 -12.13 -12.34 -6.26
C LEU A 23 -11.56 -13.60 -6.92
N SER A 24 -10.60 -13.48 -7.83
CA SER A 24 -9.98 -14.62 -8.51
C SER A 24 -9.02 -15.40 -7.61
N GLN A 25 -8.61 -14.81 -6.49
CA GLN A 25 -7.64 -15.35 -5.55
C GLN A 25 -8.31 -16.00 -4.34
N ALA A 26 -7.59 -16.94 -3.72
CA ALA A 26 -8.07 -17.61 -2.50
C ALA A 26 -8.14 -16.68 -1.28
N LYS A 27 -7.40 -15.56 -1.31
CA LYS A 27 -7.43 -14.50 -0.30
C LYS A 27 -8.09 -13.26 -0.90
N PRO A 28 -8.89 -12.52 -0.14
CA PRO A 28 -9.45 -11.25 -0.60
C PRO A 28 -8.31 -10.24 -0.82
N ILE A 29 -8.23 -9.72 -2.04
CA ILE A 29 -7.27 -8.68 -2.42
C ILE A 29 -8.06 -7.45 -2.83
N PHE A 30 -7.75 -6.31 -2.22
CA PHE A 30 -8.22 -5.00 -2.65
C PHE A 30 -7.06 -4.24 -3.25
N TRP A 31 -7.30 -3.47 -4.30
CA TRP A 31 -6.23 -2.73 -4.96
C TRP A 31 -6.71 -1.38 -5.50
N LYS A 32 -5.79 -0.42 -5.53
CA LYS A 32 -6.02 0.92 -6.06
C LYS A 32 -4.78 1.39 -6.82
N ASN A 33 -4.99 1.89 -8.03
CA ASN A 33 -3.94 2.54 -8.79
C ASN A 33 -3.81 4.00 -8.33
N ILE A 34 -2.56 4.43 -8.18
CA ILE A 34 -2.20 5.79 -7.77
C ILE A 34 -1.52 6.47 -8.95
N ARG A 35 -2.00 7.67 -9.31
CA ARG A 35 -1.38 8.48 -10.35
C ARG A 35 -0.15 9.20 -9.80
N GLN A 36 1.00 8.55 -9.84
CA GLN A 36 2.23 9.19 -9.40
C GLN A 36 2.75 10.25 -10.39
N ASN A 37 3.18 11.38 -9.83
CA ASN A 37 3.81 12.47 -10.58
C ASN A 37 5.35 12.42 -10.56
N ASP A 38 5.97 11.71 -9.61
CA ASP A 38 7.44 11.56 -9.52
C ASP A 38 7.87 10.10 -9.65
N LEU A 39 8.27 9.73 -10.87
CA LEU A 39 8.76 8.39 -11.16
C LEU A 39 10.06 8.03 -10.44
N ARG A 40 10.75 8.96 -9.76
CA ARG A 40 12.07 8.72 -9.15
C ARG A 40 11.99 8.37 -7.67
N SER A 41 10.93 8.77 -6.98
CA SER A 41 10.80 8.52 -5.54
C SER A 41 10.48 7.04 -5.26
N PRO A 42 11.19 6.36 -4.35
CA PRO A 42 10.85 5.01 -3.89
C PRO A 42 9.39 4.89 -3.45
N TYR A 43 8.92 5.92 -2.74
CA TYR A 43 7.66 5.94 -2.00
C TYR A 43 6.51 6.58 -2.79
N ALA A 44 6.77 6.98 -4.04
CA ALA A 44 5.71 7.34 -4.98
C ALA A 44 5.09 6.06 -5.54
N PHE A 45 4.19 5.46 -4.77
CA PHE A 45 3.50 4.24 -5.17
C PHE A 45 2.67 4.47 -6.44
N SER A 46 2.64 3.48 -7.33
CA SER A 46 1.70 3.39 -8.45
C SER A 46 0.54 2.45 -8.16
N LEU A 47 0.71 1.55 -7.19
CA LEU A 47 -0.25 0.55 -6.80
C LEU A 47 -0.25 0.43 -5.27
N VAL A 48 -1.43 0.44 -4.68
CA VAL A 48 -1.66 0.05 -3.29
C VAL A 48 -2.50 -1.20 -3.28
N ILE A 49 -2.11 -2.15 -2.44
CA ILE A 49 -2.77 -3.44 -2.26
C ILE A 49 -3.13 -3.57 -0.79
N VAL A 50 -4.36 -3.97 -0.50
CA VAL A 50 -4.79 -4.36 0.84
C VAL A 50 -5.18 -5.82 0.80
N THR A 51 -4.53 -6.64 1.62
CA THR A 51 -4.82 -8.07 1.72
C THR A 51 -5.29 -8.41 3.13
N LEU A 52 -6.12 -9.45 3.23
CA LEU A 52 -6.48 -10.06 4.51
C LEU A 52 -6.03 -11.52 4.50
N ASP A 53 -5.06 -11.84 5.34
CA ASP A 53 -4.60 -13.21 5.56
C ASP A 53 -5.03 -13.71 6.93
N GLN A 54 -5.96 -14.67 6.94
CA GLN A 54 -6.63 -15.18 8.15
C GLN A 54 -7.28 -14.05 8.99
N PHE A 55 -6.48 -13.40 9.84
CA PHE A 55 -6.90 -12.30 10.71
C PHE A 55 -6.00 -11.07 10.60
N THR A 56 -5.00 -11.05 9.72
CA THR A 56 -4.08 -9.92 9.58
C THR A 56 -4.38 -9.16 8.30
N VAL A 57 -4.57 -7.85 8.44
CA VAL A 57 -4.74 -6.89 7.36
C VAL A 57 -3.38 -6.28 7.05
N PHE A 58 -2.96 -6.38 5.80
CA PHE A 58 -1.76 -5.73 5.28
C PHE A 58 -2.16 -4.63 4.33
N ILE A 59 -1.52 -3.46 4.45
CA ILE A 59 -1.52 -2.41 3.44
C ILE A 59 -0.11 -2.37 2.85
N GLU A 60 -0.02 -2.60 1.55
CA GLU A 60 1.23 -2.72 0.81
C GLU A 60 1.26 -1.74 -0.36
N GLY A 61 2.43 -1.17 -0.62
CA GLY A 61 2.66 -0.24 -1.72
C GLY A 61 3.68 -0.79 -2.70
N LEU A 62 3.44 -0.57 -4.00
CA LEU A 62 4.38 -0.91 -5.06
C LEU A 62 4.60 0.27 -5.99
N ASN A 63 5.87 0.52 -6.33
CA ASN A 63 6.26 1.45 -7.39
C ASN A 63 6.64 0.67 -8.65
N GLU A 64 5.64 0.29 -9.45
CA GLU A 64 5.85 -0.54 -10.64
C GLU A 64 6.76 0.13 -11.69
N PRO A 65 6.69 1.45 -11.95
CA PRO A 65 7.64 2.11 -12.85
C PRO A 65 9.09 2.01 -12.39
N ARG A 66 9.35 2.13 -11.08
CA ARG A 66 10.70 1.93 -10.54
C ARG A 66 11.15 0.48 -10.73
N LEU A 67 10.27 -0.47 -10.43
CA LEU A 67 10.54 -1.89 -10.62
C LEU A 67 10.87 -2.21 -12.08
N LYS A 68 10.04 -1.75 -13.02
CA LYS A 68 10.27 -1.92 -14.45
C LYS A 68 11.63 -1.42 -14.89
N ARG A 69 12.04 -0.22 -14.45
CA ARG A 69 13.38 0.31 -14.77
C ARG A 69 14.51 -0.49 -14.16
N ALA A 70 14.32 -1.06 -12.96
CA ALA A 70 15.33 -1.89 -12.32
C ALA A 70 15.54 -3.21 -13.07
N ILE A 71 14.45 -3.82 -13.58
CA ILE A 71 14.49 -4.99 -14.46
C ILE A 71 15.18 -4.64 -15.79
N ASP A 72 14.73 -3.56 -16.44
CA ASP A 72 15.28 -3.12 -17.73
C ASP A 72 16.78 -2.79 -17.65
N ALA A 73 17.25 -2.33 -16.48
CA ALA A 73 18.66 -2.05 -16.21
C ALA A 73 19.47 -3.29 -15.79
N GLY A 74 18.84 -4.46 -15.63
CA GLY A 74 19.51 -5.69 -15.17
C GLY A 74 19.95 -5.65 -13.70
N ILE A 75 19.34 -4.77 -12.88
CA ILE A 75 19.63 -4.67 -11.44
C ILE A 75 18.88 -5.76 -10.66
N ILE A 76 17.68 -6.08 -11.12
CA ILE A 76 16.81 -7.10 -10.52
C ILE A 76 16.46 -8.13 -11.60
N GLU A 77 16.58 -9.40 -11.26
CA GLU A 77 16.04 -10.50 -12.05
C GLU A 77 14.81 -11.06 -11.33
N ILE A 78 13.65 -11.05 -12.00
CA ILE A 78 12.42 -11.66 -11.49
C ILE A 78 12.34 -13.05 -12.09
N ASN A 79 12.54 -14.06 -11.25
CA ASN A 79 12.52 -15.47 -11.63
C ASN A 79 11.23 -16.16 -11.18
N SER A 80 10.50 -15.55 -10.24
CA SER A 80 9.30 -16.08 -9.61
C SER A 80 8.34 -14.97 -9.17
N PRO A 81 7.03 -15.27 -8.99
CA PRO A 81 6.09 -14.32 -8.37
C PRO A 81 6.50 -13.84 -6.98
N GLU A 82 7.18 -14.69 -6.21
CA GLU A 82 7.69 -14.37 -4.87
C GLU A 82 8.72 -13.23 -4.89
N ASP A 83 9.50 -13.12 -5.98
CA ASP A 83 10.44 -12.01 -6.16
C ASP A 83 9.72 -10.67 -6.28
N VAL A 84 8.49 -10.65 -6.80
CA VAL A 84 7.65 -9.43 -6.89
C VAL A 84 7.06 -9.08 -5.52
N GLU A 85 6.64 -10.08 -4.76
CA GLU A 85 6.10 -9.89 -3.40
C GLU A 85 7.14 -9.24 -2.48
N ALA A 86 8.42 -9.64 -2.58
CA ALA A 86 9.51 -9.05 -1.82
C ALA A 86 9.81 -7.58 -2.17
N LEU A 87 9.24 -7.05 -3.25
CA LEU A 87 9.43 -5.67 -3.71
C LEU A 87 8.28 -4.75 -3.31
N LYS A 88 7.23 -5.29 -2.67
CA LYS A 88 6.19 -4.51 -2.04
C LYS A 88 6.71 -3.96 -0.72
N GLU A 89 6.38 -2.71 -0.44
CA GLU A 89 6.65 -2.09 0.85
C GLU A 89 5.43 -2.28 1.76
N ILE A 90 5.64 -2.88 2.94
CA ILE A 90 4.59 -2.94 3.96
C ILE A 90 4.47 -1.53 4.56
N ILE A 91 3.31 -0.92 4.39
CA ILE A 91 2.99 0.41 4.91
C ILE A 91 2.34 0.30 6.29
N PHE A 92 1.52 -0.73 6.47
CA PHE A 92 0.80 -0.96 7.71
C PHE A 92 0.38 -2.42 7.83
N GLU A 93 0.54 -2.97 9.02
CA GLU A 93 0.10 -4.31 9.40
C GLU A 93 -0.70 -4.21 10.69
N THR A 94 -1.89 -4.82 10.72
CA THR A 94 -2.67 -4.94 11.95
C THR A 94 -3.54 -6.17 11.92
N THR A 95 -3.92 -6.65 13.10
CA THR A 95 -4.92 -7.71 13.21
C THR A 95 -6.34 -7.15 13.07
N LEU A 96 -7.28 -7.96 12.60
CA LEU A 96 -8.69 -7.63 12.38
C LEU A 96 -9.41 -7.23 13.67
N ASP A 97 -8.95 -7.70 14.81
CA ASP A 97 -9.42 -7.34 16.14
C ASP A 97 -8.93 -5.96 16.60
N ASN A 98 -7.92 -5.39 15.92
CA ASN A 98 -7.40 -4.05 16.19
C ASN A 98 -7.83 -3.03 15.12
N GLN A 99 -9.14 -3.02 14.85
CA GLN A 99 -9.77 -2.19 13.81
C GLN A 99 -9.64 -0.69 14.05
N GLU A 100 -9.60 -0.25 15.31
CA GLU A 100 -9.47 1.18 15.62
C GLU A 100 -8.19 1.78 15.05
N LYS A 101 -7.10 1.00 15.01
CA LYS A 101 -5.85 1.42 14.37
C LYS A 101 -6.02 1.55 12.85
N LEU A 102 -6.68 0.58 12.21
CA LEU A 102 -6.94 0.63 10.76
C LEU A 102 -7.79 1.85 10.38
N GLU A 103 -8.87 2.10 11.14
CA GLU A 103 -9.77 3.24 10.93
C GLU A 103 -9.08 4.60 11.16
N THR A 104 -7.96 4.61 11.90
CA THR A 104 -7.15 5.81 12.14
C THR A 104 -6.06 6.00 11.08
N VAL A 105 -5.33 4.93 10.74
CA VAL A 105 -4.17 5.00 9.84
C VAL A 105 -4.59 5.12 8.38
N LEU A 106 -5.64 4.41 7.97
CA LEU A 106 -6.08 4.38 6.57
C LEU A 106 -6.46 5.78 6.05
N PRO A 107 -7.28 6.60 6.75
CA PRO A 107 -7.59 7.96 6.28
C PRO A 107 -6.34 8.86 6.16
N PHE A 108 -5.42 8.77 7.12
CA PHE A 108 -4.17 9.54 7.08
C PHE A 108 -3.32 9.15 5.86
N PHE A 109 -3.19 7.84 5.60
CA PHE A 109 -2.45 7.34 4.45
C PHE A 109 -3.09 7.77 3.13
N GLU A 110 -4.42 7.70 3.01
CA GLU A 110 -5.15 8.18 1.82
C GLU A 110 -4.99 9.67 1.58
N GLU A 111 -4.92 10.49 2.63
CA GLU A 111 -4.60 11.91 2.52
C GLU A 111 -3.21 12.11 1.88
N GLN A 112 -2.21 11.32 2.30
CA GLN A 112 -0.86 11.41 1.73
C GLN A 112 -0.86 10.98 0.25
N LEU A 113 -1.57 9.90 -0.08
CA LEU A 113 -1.71 9.46 -1.48
C LEU A 113 -2.35 10.55 -2.34
N ASN A 114 -3.43 11.16 -1.86
CA ASN A 114 -4.11 12.22 -2.61
C ASN A 114 -3.17 13.41 -2.87
N LEU A 115 -2.40 13.84 -1.86
CA LEU A 115 -1.40 14.90 -2.05
C LEU A 115 -0.35 14.53 -3.11
N ILE A 116 0.10 13.27 -3.16
CA ILE A 116 1.06 12.80 -4.17
C ILE A 116 0.45 12.79 -5.58
N GLU A 117 -0.85 12.54 -5.70
CA GLU A 117 -1.55 12.55 -7.00
C GLU A 117 -1.84 13.97 -7.50
N THR A 118 -2.17 14.91 -6.61
CA THR A 118 -2.69 16.23 -6.99
C THR A 118 -1.66 17.35 -6.92
N GLU A 119 -0.70 17.27 -5.99
CA GLU A 119 0.26 18.35 -5.78
C GLU A 119 1.45 18.27 -6.75
N PRO A 120 2.03 19.41 -7.17
CA PRO A 120 3.25 19.41 -7.96
C PRO A 120 4.43 18.81 -7.18
N ILE A 121 5.28 18.04 -7.86
CA ILE A 121 6.42 17.31 -7.25
C ILE A 121 7.40 18.20 -6.44
N TYR A 122 7.44 19.50 -6.74
CA TYR A 122 8.32 20.46 -6.10
C TYR A 122 7.68 21.14 -4.87
N SER A 123 6.37 20.96 -4.64
CA SER A 123 5.67 21.57 -3.51
C SER A 123 6.11 20.95 -2.19
N ASP A 124 5.98 21.72 -1.11
CA ASP A 124 6.30 21.23 0.24
C ASP A 124 5.27 20.19 0.71
N ASP A 125 4.03 20.31 0.27
CA ASP A 125 2.96 19.35 0.55
C ASP A 125 3.27 17.98 -0.06
N TYR A 126 3.73 17.95 -1.32
CA TYR A 126 4.14 16.73 -2.00
C TYR A 126 5.31 16.05 -1.27
N LYS A 127 6.35 16.82 -0.92
CA LYS A 127 7.54 16.29 -0.22
C LYS A 127 7.18 15.77 1.17
N ARG A 128 6.32 16.49 1.89
CA ARG A 128 5.84 16.08 3.22
C ARG A 128 5.00 14.81 3.14
N ALA A 129 4.13 14.68 2.14
CA ALA A 129 3.34 13.47 1.93
C ALA A 129 4.25 12.25 1.69
N LEU A 130 5.27 12.39 0.84
CA LEU A 130 6.27 11.32 0.65
C LEU A 130 7.01 10.97 1.94
N ALA A 131 7.46 11.97 2.71
CA ALA A 131 8.15 11.73 3.98
C ALA A 131 7.25 11.03 5.01
N ASN A 132 5.95 11.37 5.04
CA ASN A 132 4.98 10.69 5.91
C ASN A 132 4.78 9.22 5.49
N ILE A 133 4.72 8.94 4.19
CA ILE A 133 4.65 7.55 3.71
C ILE A 133 5.92 6.77 4.04
N GLU A 134 7.09 7.37 3.87
CA GLU A 134 8.36 6.78 4.28
C GLU A 134 8.35 6.43 5.78
N LEU A 135 7.90 7.34 6.64
CA LEU A 135 7.78 7.09 8.08
C LEU A 135 6.81 5.96 8.42
N LEU A 136 5.70 5.80 7.67
CA LEU A 136 4.78 4.68 7.86
C LEU A 136 5.47 3.34 7.55
N ILE A 137 6.20 3.28 6.44
CA ILE A 137 6.95 2.07 6.03
C ILE A 137 8.05 1.77 7.05
N GLU A 138 8.82 2.77 7.48
CA GLU A 138 9.84 2.60 8.50
C GLU A 138 9.22 2.06 9.79
N ALA A 139 8.11 2.64 10.24
CA ALA A 139 7.41 2.19 11.45
C ALA A 139 6.88 0.76 11.34
N ALA A 140 6.35 0.36 10.17
CA ALA A 140 5.87 -1.00 9.93
C ALA A 140 7.01 -2.04 9.97
N ASN A 141 8.24 -1.63 9.65
CA ASN A 141 9.42 -2.50 9.67
C ASN A 141 10.16 -2.51 11.02
N VAL A 142 9.73 -1.72 12.01
CA VAL A 142 10.32 -1.77 13.36
C VAL A 142 9.86 -3.04 14.08
N ILE A 143 10.81 -3.92 14.39
CA ILE A 143 10.58 -5.08 15.25
C ILE A 143 10.50 -4.59 16.70
N GLU A 144 9.32 -4.69 17.33
CA GLU A 144 9.18 -4.49 18.78
C GLU A 144 9.92 -5.65 19.51
N TYR A 145 10.93 -5.31 20.32
CA TYR A 145 11.74 -6.25 21.12
C TYR A 145 11.11 -6.55 22.49
#